data_AF-A0A9D9LEP6-F1
#
_entry.id   AF-A0A9D9LEP6-F1
#
_cell.length_a   1.000
_cell.length_b   1.000
_cell.length_c   1.000
_cell.angle_alpha   90.00
_cell.angle_beta   90.00
_cell.angle_gamma   90.00
#
_symmetry.space_group_name_H-M   'P 1'
#
loop_
_entity.id
_entity.type
_entity.pdbx_description
1 polymer ?
#
loop_
_entity_poly.entity_id
_entity_poly.type
_entity_poly.pdbx_seq_one_letter_code
_entity_poly.pdbx_strand_id
1 'polypeptide(L)'
;FHHEGRFVPYTCTQCDEAWCMVACPVDAIQVDRTTGAKIVLEATCVGCKVCTIACPFGTINYVAQTGKVQKCDLCDGKPACAAACPTGAITYIDADWTGLGKMRQWAGKTDTNVATV
;
A
#
# COMPACT_ATOMS: atom_id res chain seq x y z
N PHE A 1 -1.11 -9.42 -25.40
CA PHE A 1 -0.88 -9.23 -23.94
C PHE A 1 -0.65 -7.76 -23.55
N HIS A 2 0.26 -7.00 -24.17
CA HIS A 2 0.48 -5.59 -23.80
C HIS A 2 -0.61 -4.60 -24.27
N HIS A 3 -1.38 -4.93 -25.32
CA HIS A 3 -2.43 -4.05 -25.86
C HIS A 3 -3.82 -4.25 -25.24
N GLU A 4 -4.02 -5.34 -24.48
CA GLU A 4 -5.31 -5.70 -23.86
C GLU A 4 -5.18 -5.96 -22.34
N GLY A 5 -3.96 -5.94 -21.81
CA GLY A 5 -3.68 -6.20 -20.40
C GLY A 5 -4.07 -5.02 -19.51
N ARG A 6 -4.73 -5.30 -18.39
CA ARG A 6 -4.91 -4.33 -17.30
C ARG A 6 -3.73 -4.45 -16.34
N PHE A 7 -2.93 -3.39 -16.24
CA PHE A 7 -1.81 -3.31 -15.31
C PHE A 7 -2.27 -2.58 -14.05
N VAL A 8 -2.32 -3.31 -12.93
CA VAL A 8 -2.74 -2.76 -11.64
C VAL A 8 -1.57 -2.88 -10.67
N PRO A 9 -0.97 -1.76 -10.23
CA PRO A 9 0.05 -1.82 -9.19
C PRO A 9 -0.58 -2.35 -7.91
N TYR A 10 0.04 -3.38 -7.33
CA TYR A 10 -0.47 -4.07 -6.16
C TYR A 10 0.56 -4.00 -5.05
N THR A 11 0.21 -3.34 -3.95
CA THR A 11 1.07 -3.13 -2.79
C THR A 11 0.26 -3.24 -1.51
N CYS A 12 0.92 -3.23 -0.35
CA CYS A 12 0.24 -3.20 0.93
C CYS A 12 -0.68 -1.98 1.02
N THR A 13 -1.92 -2.22 1.42
CA THR A 13 -2.97 -1.19 1.55
C THR A 13 -2.80 -0.31 2.79
N GLN A 14 -1.90 -0.66 3.71
CA GLN A 14 -1.72 0.04 5.00
C GLN A 14 -3.03 0.22 5.77
N CYS A 15 -3.84 -0.86 5.84
CA CYS A 15 -5.16 -0.87 6.46
C CYS A 15 -5.22 -0.07 7.77
N ASP A 16 -6.32 0.64 7.98
CA ASP A 16 -6.63 1.25 9.27
C ASP A 16 -6.67 0.18 10.38
N GLU A 17 -7.55 -0.80 10.20
CA GLU A 17 -7.55 -2.03 10.99
C GLU A 17 -6.65 -3.10 10.33
N ALA A 18 -5.43 -3.24 10.84
CA ALA A 18 -4.44 -4.16 10.28
C ALA A 18 -4.50 -5.55 10.93
N TRP A 19 -5.19 -6.50 10.30
CA TRP A 19 -5.28 -7.89 10.79
C TRP A 19 -3.92 -8.59 10.90
N CYS A 20 -2.95 -8.23 10.05
CA CYS A 20 -1.60 -8.75 10.15
C CYS A 20 -0.90 -8.34 11.47
N MET A 21 -1.22 -7.16 11.99
CA MET A 21 -0.74 -6.67 13.29
C MET A 21 -1.41 -7.45 14.43
N VAL A 22 -2.74 -7.55 14.40
CA VAL A 22 -3.53 -8.30 15.40
C VAL A 22 -3.11 -9.77 15.48
N ALA A 23 -2.81 -10.40 14.35
CA ALA A 23 -2.43 -11.80 14.30
C ALA A 23 -0.96 -12.07 14.69
N CYS A 24 -0.14 -11.03 14.90
CA CYS A 24 1.27 -11.22 15.24
C CYS A 24 1.42 -11.61 16.73
N PRO A 25 1.90 -12.81 17.06
CA PRO A 25 1.95 -13.26 18.47
C PRO A 25 3.06 -12.60 19.29
N VAL A 26 3.92 -11.80 18.66
CA VAL A 26 5.08 -11.15 19.29
C VAL A 26 5.09 -9.64 19.05
N ASP A 27 3.98 -9.07 18.58
CA ASP A 27 3.83 -7.63 18.31
C ASP A 27 4.96 -7.03 17.45
N ALA A 28 5.47 -7.81 16.49
CA ALA A 28 6.55 -7.38 15.60
C ALA A 28 6.07 -6.44 14.49
N ILE A 29 4.76 -6.34 14.23
CA ILE A 29 4.21 -5.35 13.30
C ILE A 29 3.69 -4.20 14.14
N GLN A 30 4.20 -2.98 13.92
CA GLN A 30 3.81 -1.80 14.70
C GLN A 30 3.58 -0.60 13.81
N VAL A 31 2.85 0.38 14.32
CA VAL A 31 2.63 1.65 13.64
C VAL A 31 3.85 2.53 13.86
N ASP A 32 4.53 2.91 12.77
CA ASP A 32 5.49 4.00 12.79
C ASP A 32 4.74 5.32 13.02
N ARG A 33 5.10 6.01 14.10
CA ARG A 33 4.47 7.27 14.52
C ARG A 33 4.75 8.43 13.58
N THR A 34 5.81 8.34 12.78
CA THR A 34 6.22 9.38 11.84
C THR A 34 5.40 9.32 10.56
N THR A 35 5.22 8.10 10.04
CA THR A 35 4.63 7.87 8.71
C THR A 35 3.21 7.30 8.76
N GLY A 36 2.77 6.79 9.91
CA GLY A 36 1.53 6.02 10.05
C GLY A 36 1.59 4.62 9.44
N ALA A 37 2.74 4.22 8.89
CA ALA A 37 2.92 2.93 8.24
C ALA A 37 2.92 1.80 9.27
N LYS A 38 2.34 0.65 8.91
CA LYS A 38 2.46 -0.57 9.69
C LYS A 38 3.75 -1.27 9.27
N ILE A 39 4.81 -1.15 10.04
CA ILE A 39 6.16 -1.66 9.72
C ILE A 39 6.45 -2.97 10.46
N VAL A 40 7.39 -3.76 9.94
CA VAL A 40 7.89 -4.97 10.63
C VAL A 40 9.18 -4.61 11.35
N LEU A 41 9.21 -4.80 12.67
CA LEU A 41 10.42 -4.70 13.49
C LEU A 41 11.21 -6.01 13.37
N GLU A 42 12.27 -6.01 12.56
CA GLU A 42 13.04 -7.22 12.26
C GLU A 42 13.62 -7.92 13.50
N ALA A 43 14.05 -7.13 14.49
CA ALA A 43 14.59 -7.64 15.75
C ALA A 43 13.56 -8.43 16.58
N THR A 44 12.28 -8.06 16.48
CA THR A 44 11.17 -8.69 17.21
C THR A 44 10.55 -9.84 16.42
N CYS A 45 10.57 -9.75 15.08
CA CYS A 45 9.96 -10.74 14.22
C CYS A 45 10.59 -12.13 14.43
N VAL A 46 9.78 -13.15 14.72
CA VAL A 46 10.26 -14.54 14.89
C VAL A 46 10.06 -15.41 13.65
N GLY A 47 9.50 -14.86 12.56
CA GLY A 47 9.34 -15.60 11.31
C GLY A 47 8.23 -16.65 11.33
N CYS A 48 7.23 -16.54 12.22
CA CYS A 48 6.15 -17.52 12.36
C CYS A 48 5.15 -17.56 11.19
N LYS A 49 5.21 -16.58 10.27
CA LYS A 49 4.37 -16.45 9.06
C LYS A 49 2.87 -16.29 9.29
N VAL A 50 2.37 -16.22 10.52
CA VAL A 50 0.93 -16.05 10.79
C VAL A 50 0.36 -14.79 10.11
N CYS A 51 1.11 -13.69 10.11
CA CYS A 51 0.73 -12.45 9.44
C CYS A 51 0.57 -12.59 7.91
N THR A 52 1.27 -13.52 7.26
CA THR A 52 1.13 -13.74 5.80
C THR A 52 -0.22 -14.38 5.47
N ILE A 53 -0.74 -15.22 6.37
CA ILE A 53 -2.05 -15.86 6.26
C ILE A 53 -3.15 -14.86 6.62
N ALA A 54 -2.93 -14.04 7.66
CA ALA A 54 -3.91 -13.08 8.14
C ALA A 54 -4.14 -11.90 7.18
N CYS A 55 -3.20 -11.59 6.30
CA CYS A 55 -3.35 -10.49 5.35
C CYS A 55 -4.32 -10.89 4.22
N PRO A 56 -5.52 -10.29 4.12
CA PRO A 56 -6.48 -10.64 3.07
C PRO A 56 -5.97 -10.26 1.67
N PHE A 57 -5.02 -9.32 1.61
CA PHE A 57 -4.40 -8.86 0.37
C PHE A 57 -3.16 -9.67 -0.02
N GLY A 58 -2.62 -10.54 0.85
CA GLY A 58 -1.42 -11.31 0.53
C GLY A 58 -0.16 -10.45 0.26
N THR A 59 -0.04 -9.29 0.91
CA THR A 59 1.04 -8.31 0.66
C THR A 59 2.19 -8.38 1.65
N ILE A 60 2.29 -9.49 2.40
CA ILE A 60 3.36 -9.77 3.36
C ILE A 60 4.12 -11.00 2.88
N ASN A 61 5.42 -10.84 2.67
CA ASN A 61 6.26 -11.87 2.07
C ASN A 61 7.26 -12.40 3.10
N TYR A 62 7.48 -13.71 3.13
CA TYR A 62 8.53 -14.31 3.93
C TYR A 62 9.86 -14.30 3.16
N VAL A 63 10.91 -13.77 3.77
CA VAL A 63 12.26 -13.71 3.21
C VAL A 63 13.07 -14.85 3.79
N ALA A 64 13.36 -15.86 2.96
CA ALA A 64 14.04 -17.08 3.41
C ALA A 64 15.45 -16.82 3.96
N GLN A 65 16.15 -15.81 3.42
CA GLN A 65 17.51 -15.45 3.79
C GLN A 65 17.61 -14.91 5.21
N THR A 66 16.65 -14.10 5.65
CA THR A 66 16.62 -13.52 7.01
C THR A 66 15.78 -14.36 7.98
N GLY A 67 14.93 -15.24 7.45
CA GLY A 67 13.94 -15.97 8.23
C GLY A 67 12.82 -15.08 8.77
N LYS A 68 12.67 -13.86 8.24
CA LYS A 68 11.69 -12.86 8.68
C LYS A 68 10.67 -12.57 7.60
N VAL A 69 9.59 -11.89 7.97
CA VAL A 69 8.66 -11.33 6.98
C VAL A 69 9.06 -9.91 6.61
N GLN A 70 8.76 -9.51 5.38
CA GLN A 70 8.87 -8.15 4.90
C GLN A 70 7.55 -7.73 4.25
N LYS A 71 7.23 -6.44 4.39
CA LYS A 71 6.08 -5.79 3.76
C LYS A 71 6.45 -4.35 3.43
N CYS A 72 5.66 -3.69 2.60
CA CYS A 72 5.79 -2.26 2.34
C CYS A 72 5.74 -1.47 3.66
N ASP A 73 6.73 -0.61 3.87
CA ASP A 73 6.93 0.27 5.02
C ASP A 73 6.67 1.75 4.67
N LEU A 74 6.11 2.01 3.48
CA LEU A 74 5.99 3.34 2.87
C LEU A 74 7.32 4.06 2.62
N CYS A 75 8.45 3.34 2.62
CA CYS A 75 9.78 3.88 2.39
C CYS A 75 10.06 5.13 3.24
N ASP A 76 9.76 5.04 4.54
CA ASP A 76 9.92 6.16 5.50
C ASP A 76 9.19 7.45 5.08
N GLY A 77 8.01 7.29 4.46
CA GLY A 77 7.20 8.41 3.96
C GLY A 77 7.68 8.99 2.63
N LYS A 78 8.62 8.33 1.95
CA LYS A 78 9.09 8.69 0.60
C LYS A 78 8.98 7.51 -0.36
N PRO A 79 7.76 7.11 -0.77
CA PRO A 79 7.55 5.89 -1.55
C PRO A 79 8.30 5.92 -2.88
N ALA A 80 9.34 5.09 -3.00
CA ALA A 80 10.16 4.98 -4.20
C ALA A 80 9.33 4.56 -5.43
N CYS A 81 8.30 3.73 -5.23
CA CYS A 81 7.39 3.32 -6.29
C CYS A 81 6.56 4.47 -6.87
N ALA A 82 6.16 5.45 -6.05
CA ALA A 82 5.46 6.63 -6.52
C ALA A 82 6.41 7.54 -7.30
N ALA A 83 7.62 7.76 -6.79
CA ALA A 83 8.64 8.57 -7.45
C ALA A 83 9.10 7.98 -8.80
N ALA A 84 9.19 6.65 -8.90
CA ALA A 84 9.62 5.96 -10.10
C ALA A 84 8.50 5.81 -11.16
N CYS A 85 7.24 6.11 -10.85
CA CYS A 85 6.12 5.86 -11.75
C CYS A 85 6.07 6.90 -12.88
N PRO A 86 6.37 6.55 -14.15
CA PRO A 86 6.47 7.52 -15.24
C PRO A 86 5.10 8.09 -15.66
N THR A 87 4.02 7.36 -15.38
CA THR A 87 2.65 7.75 -15.76
C THR A 87 1.89 8.45 -14.64
N GLY A 88 2.45 8.50 -13.41
CA GLY A 88 1.74 8.99 -12.24
C GLY A 88 0.56 8.11 -11.80
N ALA A 89 0.52 6.84 -12.21
CA ALA A 89 -0.51 5.89 -11.78
C ALA A 89 -0.46 5.61 -10.27
N ILE A 90 0.74 5.66 -9.68
CA ILE A 90 0.97 5.55 -8.24
C ILE A 90 1.20 6.96 -7.69
N THR A 91 0.41 7.36 -6.71
CA THR A 91 0.53 8.67 -6.04
C THR A 91 0.59 8.47 -4.54
N TYR A 92 1.43 9.27 -3.87
CA TYR A 92 1.47 9.35 -2.42
C TYR A 92 0.91 10.69 -1.96
N ILE A 93 -0.08 10.64 -1.09
CA ILE A 93 -0.94 11.75 -0.68
C ILE A 93 -1.45 11.47 0.73
N ASP A 94 -1.99 12.49 1.38
CA ASP A 94 -2.60 12.38 2.69
C ASP A 94 -3.82 11.43 2.69
N ALA A 95 -3.99 10.68 3.79
CA ALA A 95 -5.07 9.70 3.92
C ALA A 95 -6.47 10.33 3.99
N ASP A 96 -6.58 11.57 4.47
CA ASP A 96 -7.84 12.33 4.51
C ASP A 96 -8.26 12.84 3.12
N TRP A 97 -7.42 12.61 2.11
CA TRP A 97 -7.80 12.86 0.73
C TRP A 97 -8.90 11.88 0.31
N THR A 98 -10.15 12.33 0.40
CA THR A 98 -11.37 11.56 0.06
C THR A 98 -11.49 11.17 -1.42
N GLY A 99 -10.47 11.42 -2.24
CA GLY A 99 -10.50 11.21 -3.68
C GLY A 99 -11.51 12.10 -4.43
N LEU A 100 -12.34 12.88 -3.72
CA LEU A 100 -13.41 13.70 -4.28
C LEU A 100 -12.89 14.70 -5.31
N GLY A 101 -11.72 15.30 -5.06
CA GLY A 101 -11.06 16.19 -6.02
C GLY A 101 -10.69 15.47 -7.32
N LYS A 102 -10.15 14.24 -7.24
CA LYS A 102 -9.80 13.43 -8.40
C LYS A 102 -11.05 12.90 -9.12
N MET A 103 -12.08 12.49 -8.37
CA MET A 103 -13.37 12.10 -8.94
C MET A 103 -14.03 13.26 -9.69
N ARG A 104 -14.01 14.48 -9.13
CA ARG A 104 -14.49 15.70 -9.81
C ARG A 104 -13.69 16.02 -11.07
N GLN A 105 -12.36 15.92 -11.01
CA GLN A 105 -11.51 16.15 -12.18
C GLN A 105 -11.75 15.12 -13.29
N TRP A 106 -11.91 13.84 -12.93
CA TRP A 106 -12.23 12.79 -13.91
C TRP A 106 -13.64 12.95 -14.47
N ALA A 107 -14.63 13.27 -13.63
CA ALA A 107 -15.98 13.57 -14.07
C ALA A 107 -15.99 14.70 -15.11
N GLY A 108 -15.25 15.80 -14.88
CA GLY A 108 -15.12 16.90 -15.84
C GLY A 108 -14.43 16.51 -17.16
N LYS A 109 -13.50 15.53 -17.15
CA LYS A 109 -12.88 15.02 -18.38
C LYS A 109 -13.81 14.13 -19.20
N THR A 110 -14.79 13.52 -18.56
CA THR A 110 -15.78 12.63 -19.19
C THR A 110 -17.13 13.31 -19.45
N ASP A 111 -17.31 14.55 -18.99
CA ASP A 111 -18.53 15.31 -19.21
C ASP A 111 -18.59 15.80 -20.66
N THR A 112 -19.32 15.05 -21.48
CA THR A 112 -19.56 15.34 -22.90
C THR A 112 -20.38 16.61 -23.13
N ASN A 113 -20.95 17.22 -22.09
CA ASN A 113 -21.78 18.43 -22.21
C ASN A 113 -21.00 19.75 -22.10
N VAL A 114 -19.70 19.71 -21.78
CA VAL A 114 -18.87 20.94 -21.69
C VAL A 114 -18.39 21.40 -23.07
N ALA A 115 -18.47 20.56 -24.11
CA ALA A 115 -18.04 20.90 -25.46
C ALA A 115 -19.08 21.71 -26.29
N THR A 116 -20.21 22.11 -25.70
CA THR A 116 -21.33 22.73 -26.42
C THR A 116 -21.75 24.12 -25.93
N VAL A 117 -20.87 24.86 -25.24
CA VAL A 117 -21.07 26.29 -24.93
C VAL A 117 -19.90 27.13 -25.41
#